data_AF-A0A0W0SWI6-F1
#
_entry.id   AF-A0A0W0SWI6-F1
#
_cell.length_a   1.000
_cell.length_b   1.000
_cell.length_c   1.000
_cell.angle_alpha   90.00
_cell.angle_beta   90.00
_cell.angle_gamma   90.00
#
_symmetry.space_group_name_H-M   'P 1'
#
loop_
_entity.id
_entity.type
_entity.pdbx_description
1 polymer ?
#
loop_
_entity_poly.entity_id
_entity_poly.type
_entity_poly.pdbx_seq_one_letter_code
_entity_poly.pdbx_strand_id
1 'polypeptide(L)'
;MNKSWPTRDKDMSTAQRIMEEYATEQETDSLGLFELVVNQEEKRMDYRLSSWVVMLADHFKALYGATRGDFITRQVISYCITKGEILH
;
A
#
# COMPACT_ATOMS: atom_id res chain seq x y z
N MET A 1 9.28 -19.92 -7.14
CA MET A 1 9.66 -19.84 -5.71
C MET A 1 10.59 -18.64 -5.51
N ASN A 2 10.10 -17.58 -4.89
CA ASN A 2 10.74 -16.26 -4.85
C ASN A 2 11.88 -16.24 -3.80
N LYS A 3 13.12 -16.43 -4.24
CA LYS A 3 14.31 -16.46 -3.35
C LYS A 3 14.67 -15.10 -2.72
N SER A 4 13.88 -14.04 -2.95
CA SER A 4 14.24 -12.66 -2.58
C SER A 4 13.38 -12.02 -1.49
N TRP A 5 12.30 -12.65 -1.00
CA TRP A 5 11.38 -12.06 0.00
C TRP A 5 11.06 -13.03 1.15
N PRO A 6 12.00 -13.26 2.08
CA PRO A 6 11.83 -14.23 3.16
C PRO A 6 10.77 -13.82 4.21
N THR A 7 10.47 -12.53 4.33
CA THR A 7 9.51 -11.97 5.29
C THR A 7 8.09 -11.83 4.73
N ARG A 8 7.81 -12.41 3.56
CA ARG A 8 6.57 -12.21 2.80
C ARG A 8 5.31 -12.33 3.65
N ASP A 9 5.14 -13.42 4.38
CA ASP A 9 3.88 -13.66 5.09
C ASP A 9 3.65 -12.63 6.20
N LYS A 10 4.72 -12.22 6.89
CA LYS A 10 4.67 -11.17 7.91
C LYS A 10 4.36 -9.81 7.28
N ASP A 11 4.99 -9.50 6.16
CA ASP A 11 4.80 -8.24 5.45
C ASP A 11 3.39 -8.13 4.87
N MET A 12 2.86 -9.22 4.31
CA MET A 12 1.49 -9.29 3.81
C MET A 12 0.47 -9.15 4.95
N SER A 13 0.68 -9.80 6.10
CA SER A 13 -0.19 -9.65 7.27
C SER A 13 -0.17 -8.22 7.82
N THR A 14 1.00 -7.59 7.84
CA THR A 14 1.14 -6.19 8.25
C THR A 14 0.44 -5.25 7.27
N ALA A 15 0.59 -5.50 5.97
CA ALA A 15 -0.06 -4.71 4.94
C ALA A 15 -1.59 -4.84 5.01
N GLN A 16 -2.10 -6.05 5.22
CA GLN A 16 -3.53 -6.30 5.40
C GLN A 16 -4.08 -5.48 6.57
N ARG A 17 -3.41 -5.47 7.73
CA ARG A 17 -3.85 -4.69 8.88
C ARG A 17 -3.91 -3.18 8.57
N ILE A 18 -2.89 -2.63 7.90
CA ILE A 18 -2.87 -1.20 7.51
C ILE A 18 -4.02 -0.89 6.55
N MET A 19 -4.29 -1.79 5.60
CA MET A 19 -5.38 -1.65 4.63
C MET A 19 -6.76 -1.71 5.32
N GLU A 20 -6.95 -2.63 6.28
CA GLU A 20 -8.19 -2.77 7.07
C GLU A 20 -8.43 -1.55 7.98
N GLU A 21 -7.38 -1.04 8.63
CA GLU A 21 -7.45 0.17 9.44
C GLU A 21 -7.89 1.37 8.58
N TYR A 22 -7.26 1.59 7.42
CA TYR A 22 -7.66 2.66 6.51
C TYR A 22 -9.08 2.47 5.94
N ALA A 23 -9.45 1.25 5.55
CA ALA A 23 -10.79 0.94 5.05
C ALA A 23 -11.88 1.28 6.09
N THR A 24 -11.61 0.95 7.36
CA THR A 24 -12.50 1.25 8.49
C THR A 24 -12.61 2.76 8.71
N GLU A 25 -11.49 3.49 8.70
CA GLU A 25 -11.47 4.94 8.87
C GLU A 25 -12.19 5.70 7.75
N GLN A 26 -12.14 5.17 6.53
CA GLN A 26 -12.80 5.76 5.35
C GLN A 26 -14.22 5.22 5.12
N GLU A 27 -14.71 4.32 5.97
CA GLU A 27 -16.00 3.64 5.82
C GLU A 27 -16.21 3.05 4.41
N THR A 28 -15.20 2.39 3.87
CA THR A 28 -15.19 1.87 2.49
C THR A 28 -14.81 0.39 2.44
N ASP A 29 -15.50 -0.36 1.58
CA ASP A 29 -15.15 -1.76 1.27
C ASP A 29 -14.15 -1.88 0.11
N SER A 30 -13.71 -0.75 -0.44
CA SER A 30 -12.83 -0.70 -1.61
C SER A 30 -11.63 0.23 -1.40
N LEU A 31 -10.46 -0.26 -1.81
CA LEU A 31 -9.19 0.45 -1.68
C LEU A 31 -8.62 0.76 -3.06
N GLY A 32 -8.68 2.03 -3.45
CA GLY A 32 -7.98 2.54 -4.63
C GLY A 32 -6.48 2.66 -4.37
N LEU A 33 -5.64 2.57 -5.42
CA LEU A 33 -4.21 2.91 -5.32
C LEU A 33 -3.99 4.43 -5.29
N PHE A 34 -4.93 5.16 -5.88
CA PHE A 34 -4.96 6.60 -5.95
C PHE A 34 -6.28 7.09 -5.36
N GLU A 35 -6.24 8.28 -4.77
CA GLU A 35 -7.38 8.98 -4.21
C GLU A 35 -7.44 10.41 -4.78
N LEU A 36 -8.66 10.92 -4.93
CA LEU A 36 -8.91 12.33 -5.19
C LEU A 36 -9.25 13.00 -3.87
N VAL A 37 -8.43 13.96 -3.45
CA VAL A 37 -8.68 14.73 -2.23
C VAL A 37 -9.13 16.13 -2.59
N VAL A 38 -10.30 16.51 -2.08
CA VAL A 38 -10.91 17.80 -2.35
C VAL A 38 -10.66 18.72 -1.16
N ASN A 39 -9.85 19.76 -1.36
CA ASN A 39 -9.77 20.89 -0.44
C ASN A 39 -10.80 21.94 -0.85
N GLN A 40 -11.92 22.00 -0.15
CA GLN A 40 -13.02 22.92 -0.48
C GLN A 40 -12.66 24.39 -0.22
N GLU A 41 -11.87 24.67 0.82
CA GLU A 41 -11.44 26.02 1.18
C GLU A 41 -10.56 26.62 0.08
N GLU A 42 -9.58 25.84 -0.38
CA GLU A 42 -8.65 26.24 -1.44
C GLU A 42 -9.21 26.03 -2.86
N LYS A 43 -10.42 25.46 -2.98
CA LYS A 43 -11.03 25.01 -4.25
C LYS A 43 -10.08 24.17 -5.10
N ARG A 44 -9.28 23.31 -4.44
CA ARG A 44 -8.27 22.45 -5.09
C ARG A 44 -8.69 21.00 -5.03
N MET A 45 -8.39 20.27 -6.11
CA MET A 45 -8.48 18.82 -6.17
C MET A 45 -7.09 18.25 -6.39
N ASP A 46 -6.65 17.38 -5.49
CA ASP A 46 -5.34 16.73 -5.55
C ASP A 46 -5.55 15.24 -5.90
N TYR A 47 -5.02 14.82 -7.06
CA TYR A 47 -4.94 13.41 -7.43
C TYR A 47 -3.61 12.85 -6.94
N ARG A 48 -3.65 11.92 -5.98
CA ARG A 48 -2.46 11.44 -5.27
C ARG A 48 -2.55 9.96 -4.96
N LEU A 49 -1.44 9.36 -4.51
CA LEU A 49 -1.46 8.00 -3.97
C LEU A 49 -2.39 7.96 -2.75
N SER A 50 -3.17 6.89 -2.64
CA SER A 50 -4.05 6.70 -1.49
C SER A 50 -3.25 6.63 -0.20
N SER A 51 -3.82 7.16 0.88
CA SER A 51 -3.06 7.30 2.13
C SER A 51 -2.56 5.95 2.68
N TRP A 52 -3.29 4.85 2.47
CA TRP A 52 -2.80 3.51 2.83
C TRP A 52 -1.54 3.10 2.06
N VAL A 53 -1.39 3.50 0.79
CA VAL A 53 -0.18 3.21 0.00
C VAL A 53 1.02 3.96 0.59
N VAL A 54 0.81 5.21 0.97
CA VAL A 54 1.85 6.02 1.63
C VAL A 54 2.22 5.41 2.99
N MET A 55 1.24 4.99 3.79
CA MET A 55 1.47 4.32 5.07
C MET A 55 2.28 3.03 4.92
N LEU A 56 2.01 2.21 3.89
CA LEU A 56 2.83 1.03 3.60
C LEU A 56 4.27 1.41 3.24
N ALA A 57 4.45 2.41 2.37
CA ALA A 57 5.77 2.89 1.96
C ALA A 57 6.59 3.36 3.16
N ASP A 58 5.99 4.16 4.03
CA ASP A 58 6.64 4.67 5.24
C ASP A 58 6.94 3.55 6.24
N HIS A 59 5.98 2.64 6.45
CA HIS A 59 6.16 1.50 7.36
C HIS A 59 7.34 0.62 6.92
N PHE A 60 7.36 0.16 5.67
CA PHE A 60 8.41 -0.74 5.20
C PHE A 60 9.75 -0.02 5.02
N LYS A 61 9.74 1.28 4.70
CA LYS A 61 10.96 2.10 4.72
C LYS A 61 11.54 2.21 6.12
N ALA A 62 10.71 2.42 7.14
CA ALA A 62 11.18 2.48 8.53
C ALA A 62 11.71 1.12 9.01
N LEU A 63 11.06 0.03 8.62
CA LEU A 63 11.40 -1.32 9.06
C LEU A 63 12.64 -1.89 8.35
N TYR A 64 12.79 -1.64 7.05
CA TYR A 64 13.80 -2.29 6.20
C TYR A 64 14.81 -1.31 5.58
N GLY A 65 14.66 -0.01 5.80
CA GLY A 65 15.42 1.03 5.11
C GLY A 65 14.86 1.35 3.71
N ALA A 66 15.36 2.43 3.10
CA ALA A 66 14.78 2.99 1.88
C ALA A 66 14.68 2.00 0.71
N THR A 67 15.80 1.36 0.33
CA THR A 67 15.84 0.48 -0.85
C THR A 67 15.01 -0.79 -0.66
N ARG A 68 15.16 -1.43 0.50
CA ARG A 68 14.45 -2.70 0.76
C ARG A 68 12.98 -2.45 1.05
N GLY A 69 12.66 -1.37 1.77
CA GLY A 69 11.29 -0.94 2.01
C GLY A 69 10.53 -0.69 0.72
N ASP A 70 11.09 0.08 -0.21
CA ASP A 70 10.49 0.31 -1.55
C ASP A 70 10.25 -1.01 -2.30
N PHE A 71 11.24 -1.93 -2.28
CA PHE A 71 11.06 -3.25 -2.87
C PHE A 71 9.87 -4.00 -2.25
N ILE A 72 9.77 -4.08 -0.92
CA ILE A 72 8.68 -4.77 -0.23
C ILE A 72 7.33 -4.10 -0.54
N THR A 73 7.24 -2.78 -0.47
CA THR A 73 6.02 -2.02 -0.80
C THR A 73 5.52 -2.35 -2.21
N ARG A 74 6.41 -2.36 -3.21
CA ARG A 74 6.05 -2.73 -4.59
C ARG A 74 5.60 -4.18 -4.71
N GLN A 75 6.24 -5.11 -4.00
CA GLN A 75 5.85 -6.52 -4.01
C GLN A 75 4.46 -6.72 -3.40
N VAL A 76 4.16 -6.06 -2.28
CA VAL A 76 2.82 -6.07 -1.64
C VAL A 76 1.77 -5.53 -2.62
N ILE A 77 1.99 -4.34 -3.18
CA ILE A 77 1.05 -3.71 -4.12
C ILE A 77 0.84 -4.60 -5.34
N SER A 78 1.92 -5.12 -5.93
CA SER A 78 1.83 -6.03 -7.07
C SER A 78 1.01 -7.26 -6.73
N TYR A 79 1.20 -7.86 -5.55
CA TYR A 79 0.43 -9.02 -5.12
C TYR A 79 -1.06 -8.68 -4.96
N CYS A 80 -1.40 -7.50 -4.43
CA CYS A 80 -2.79 -7.06 -4.30
C CYS A 80 -3.46 -6.86 -5.67
N ILE A 81 -2.73 -6.28 -6.64
CA ILE A 81 -3.27 -6.03 -8.00
C ILE A 81 -3.46 -7.35 -8.75
N THR A 82 -2.45 -8.23 -8.73
CA THR A 82 -2.49 -9.48 -9.49
C THR A 82 -3.20 -10.60 -8.75
N LYS A 83 -3.61 -10.40 -7.49
CA LYS A 83 -4.13 -11.46 -6.58
C LYS A 83 -3.19 -12.66 -6.47
N GLY A 84 -1.89 -12.42 -6.62
CA GLY A 84 -0.88 -13.49 -6.63
C GLY A 84 -0.71 -14.21 -7.98
N GLU A 85 -1.43 -13.79 -9.02
CA GLU A 85 -1.14 -14.22 -10.38
C GLU A 85 0.18 -13.62 -10.86
N ILE A 86 0.87 -14.36 -11.73
CA ILE A 86 2.09 -13.91 -12.38
C ILE A 86 1.64 -13.24 -13.69
N LEU A 87 1.96 -11.97 -13.86
CA LEU A 87 1.84 -11.31 -15.17
C LEU A 87 2.84 -11.98 -16.12
N HIS A 88 2.31 -12.69 -17.13
CA HIS A 88 3.07 -13.36 -18.19
C HIS A 88 3.59 -12.38 -19.24
#